data_AF-A0A962FKB0-F1
#
_entry.id   AF-A0A962FKB0-F1
#
_cell.length_a   1.000
_cell.length_b   1.000
_cell.length_c   1.000
_cell.angle_alpha   90.00
_cell.angle_beta   90.00
_cell.angle_gamma   90.00
#
_symmetry.space_group_name_H-M   'P 1'
#
loop_
_entity.id
_entity.type
_entity.pdbx_description
1 polymer ?
#
loop_
_entity_poly.entity_id
_entity_poly.type
_entity_poly.pdbx_seq_one_letter_code
_entity_poly.pdbx_strand_id
1 'polypeptide(L)'
;MTNSKISLDDKYDLGASRVLLTGAQAVLRLALMQRWRDAQAGLDTAGYITGYRGSPIAGLEGVFQRAGQIAKANHIVFHPALNEDLAATAIWGAQQAELRGEGKYDGVYAIWYGKGPGVDRSGDAFRHANHAGTAKHGGVIALMGDDHTCESSTSAHQSEFAFVDAMMPVLNPAGVQEILDYGVYGLALSRYAGVWVGVKCVKDNFESTTVVDGRPDRVTVTLPTDYTPPAEGLNIRLGDGALLKEARLHDHKRPAILAFMRANPLDRLVLRGGAAPKIGIITSGKSYLDTRQALDELGIDELAATRLGLRLYKVAMTWPLEPTGLARFAQGLDLVIVVEEKRSLIETQVKEQLYGKPGAPVVIGKKDEHEQWLFPAKGALEPTDVAVAIGERLLRYADDQDIKTRLAALKRLKGNKPEPDAAAMRIPYFCAGCPHNSSTVVPAGSRAYAGIGCHYMAQWM
;
A
#
# COMPACT_ATOMS: atom_id res chain seq x y z
N MET A 1 -27.20 30.16 1.37
CA MET A 1 -26.70 28.77 1.44
C MET A 1 -27.87 27.88 1.12
N THR A 2 -27.88 27.25 -0.06
CA THR A 2 -28.94 26.33 -0.45
C THR A 2 -28.92 25.14 0.51
N ASN A 3 -30.08 24.87 1.12
CA ASN A 3 -30.30 23.81 2.08
C ASN A 3 -30.27 22.45 1.34
N SER A 4 -29.09 22.02 0.89
CA SER A 4 -28.92 20.71 0.27
C SER A 4 -29.20 19.65 1.34
N LYS A 5 -30.14 18.75 1.07
CA LYS A 5 -30.48 17.64 1.96
C LYS A 5 -29.25 16.72 2.05
N ILE A 6 -28.45 16.87 3.10
CA ILE A 6 -27.22 16.09 3.32
C ILE A 6 -27.61 14.63 3.55
N SER A 7 -27.03 13.72 2.78
CA SER A 7 -27.21 12.27 2.93
C SER A 7 -25.89 11.59 3.25
N LEU A 8 -25.94 10.46 3.95
CA LEU A 8 -24.76 9.62 4.16
C LEU A 8 -24.21 9.08 2.83
N ASP A 9 -25.02 9.02 1.78
CA ASP A 9 -24.62 8.51 0.47
C ASP A 9 -23.91 9.56 -0.41
N ASP A 10 -23.88 10.83 0.00
CA ASP A 10 -23.20 11.92 -0.74
C ASP A 10 -21.71 11.61 -0.99
N LYS A 11 -21.11 10.79 -0.11
CA LYS A 11 -19.72 10.31 -0.27
C LYS A 11 -19.50 9.37 -1.47
N TYR A 12 -20.56 8.88 -2.10
CA TYR A 12 -20.53 8.06 -3.32
C TYR A 12 -21.04 8.81 -4.55
N ASP A 13 -21.51 10.05 -4.39
CA ASP A 13 -21.79 10.93 -5.53
C ASP A 13 -20.46 11.32 -6.20
N LEU A 14 -20.29 10.91 -7.45
CA LEU A 14 -19.10 11.21 -8.24
C LEU A 14 -19.05 12.67 -8.72
N GLY A 15 -20.16 13.42 -8.64
CA GLY A 15 -20.19 14.86 -8.87
C GLY A 15 -19.59 15.69 -7.73
N ALA A 16 -19.48 15.12 -6.52
CA ALA A 16 -18.90 15.80 -5.38
C ALA A 16 -17.35 15.79 -5.42
N SER A 17 -16.75 16.98 -5.29
CA SER A 17 -15.29 17.14 -5.33
C SER A 17 -14.60 17.01 -3.98
N ARG A 18 -15.24 17.40 -2.88
CA ARG A 18 -14.71 17.21 -1.51
C ARG A 18 -15.61 16.25 -0.75
N VAL A 19 -15.06 15.11 -0.36
CA VAL A 19 -15.81 14.05 0.30
C VAL A 19 -15.09 13.54 1.53
N LEU A 20 -15.83 13.29 2.61
CA LEU A 20 -15.31 12.68 3.83
C LEU A 20 -15.37 11.15 3.69
N LEU A 21 -14.22 10.49 3.75
CA LEU A 21 -14.12 9.04 3.55
C LEU A 21 -13.23 8.38 4.59
N THR A 22 -13.59 7.15 4.95
CA THR A 22 -12.62 6.16 5.44
C THR A 22 -11.93 5.45 4.29
N GLY A 23 -10.83 4.74 4.55
CA GLY A 23 -10.18 3.90 3.52
C GLY A 23 -11.10 2.84 2.94
N ALA A 24 -11.91 2.18 3.78
CA ALA A 24 -12.93 1.22 3.30
C ALA A 24 -13.95 1.86 2.35
N GLN A 25 -14.41 3.08 2.66
CA GLN A 25 -15.34 3.82 1.80
C GLN A 25 -14.65 4.32 0.52
N ALA A 26 -13.36 4.65 0.59
CA ALA A 26 -12.55 5.01 -0.57
C ALA A 26 -12.44 3.85 -1.57
N VAL A 27 -12.34 2.59 -1.11
CA VAL A 27 -12.32 1.42 -2.04
C VAL A 27 -13.63 1.29 -2.83
N LEU A 28 -14.79 1.47 -2.19
CA LEU A 28 -16.06 1.47 -2.92
C LEU A 28 -16.14 2.67 -3.88
N ARG A 29 -15.73 3.86 -3.45
CA ARG A 29 -15.70 5.04 -4.33
C ARG A 29 -14.74 4.82 -5.51
N LEU A 30 -13.57 4.21 -5.29
CA LEU A 30 -12.64 3.81 -6.34
C LEU A 30 -13.30 2.89 -7.37
N ALA A 31 -14.06 1.89 -6.92
CA ALA A 31 -14.78 0.99 -7.83
C ALA A 31 -15.79 1.76 -8.70
N LEU A 32 -16.51 2.74 -8.13
CA LEU A 32 -17.41 3.63 -8.87
C LEU A 32 -16.65 4.53 -9.84
N MET A 33 -15.54 5.12 -9.41
CA MET A 33 -14.68 5.96 -10.24
C MET A 33 -14.14 5.18 -11.44
N GLN A 34 -13.72 3.92 -11.26
CA GLN A 34 -13.24 3.10 -12.36
C GLN A 34 -14.33 2.86 -13.41
N ARG A 35 -15.56 2.49 -12.99
CA ARG A 35 -16.70 2.33 -13.91
C ARG A 35 -16.97 3.60 -14.70
N TRP A 36 -16.98 4.74 -14.01
CA TRP A 36 -17.19 6.04 -14.63
C TRP A 36 -16.10 6.34 -15.65
N ARG A 37 -14.82 6.13 -15.29
CA ARG A 37 -13.68 6.35 -16.18
C ARG A 37 -13.74 5.48 -17.44
N ASP A 38 -14.13 4.22 -17.29
CA ASP A 38 -14.29 3.31 -18.40
C ASP A 38 -15.45 3.73 -19.31
N ALA A 39 -16.58 4.16 -18.75
CA ALA A 39 -17.69 4.70 -19.53
C ALA A 39 -17.29 5.96 -20.33
N GLN A 40 -16.49 6.87 -19.74
CA GLN A 40 -15.95 8.03 -20.45
C GLN A 40 -14.99 7.64 -21.59
N ALA A 41 -14.35 6.47 -21.49
CA ALA A 41 -13.52 5.90 -22.55
C ALA A 41 -14.32 5.06 -23.57
N GLY A 42 -15.65 5.01 -23.46
CA GLY A 42 -16.52 4.24 -24.36
C GLY A 42 -16.55 2.73 -24.07
N LEU A 43 -16.11 2.29 -22.89
CA LEU A 43 -16.11 0.89 -22.48
C LEU A 43 -17.30 0.56 -21.57
N ASP A 44 -17.90 -0.60 -21.77
CA ASP A 44 -18.87 -1.20 -20.85
C ASP A 44 -18.20 -2.28 -19.98
N THR A 45 -17.56 -1.84 -18.90
CA THR A 45 -16.90 -2.71 -17.93
C THR A 45 -17.77 -2.97 -16.69
N ALA A 46 -17.43 -4.02 -15.95
CA ALA A 46 -18.04 -4.34 -14.66
C ALA A 46 -16.97 -4.47 -13.56
N GLY A 47 -17.38 -4.23 -12.31
CA GLY A 47 -16.52 -4.38 -11.14
C GLY A 47 -16.82 -5.66 -10.38
N TYR A 48 -15.80 -6.43 -10.01
CA TYR A 48 -15.94 -7.61 -9.13
C TYR A 48 -15.06 -7.49 -7.89
N ILE A 49 -15.70 -7.42 -6.72
CA ILE A 49 -15.00 -7.27 -5.43
C ILE A 49 -15.33 -8.46 -4.56
N THR A 50 -14.28 -9.15 -4.10
CA THR A 50 -14.43 -10.32 -3.24
C THR A 50 -13.18 -10.49 -2.38
N GLY A 51 -13.35 -11.13 -1.23
CA GLY A 51 -12.31 -11.25 -0.22
C GLY A 51 -12.87 -11.76 1.08
N TYR A 52 -12.03 -11.77 2.11
CA TYR A 52 -12.41 -12.22 3.44
C TYR A 52 -12.03 -11.20 4.50
N ARG A 53 -12.84 -11.15 5.56
CA ARG A 53 -12.77 -10.10 6.59
C ARG A 53 -11.54 -10.32 7.47
N GLY A 54 -10.77 -9.27 7.69
CA GLY A 54 -9.74 -9.24 8.72
C GLY A 54 -9.25 -7.80 8.95
N SER A 55 -9.00 -7.42 10.20
CA SER A 55 -8.44 -6.10 10.52
C SER A 55 -7.08 -5.89 9.83
N PRO A 56 -6.75 -4.72 9.28
CA PRO A 56 -7.48 -3.44 9.36
C PRO A 56 -8.57 -3.23 8.29
N ILE A 57 -8.78 -4.21 7.42
CA ILE A 57 -9.68 -4.10 6.25
C ILE A 57 -11.07 -4.74 6.46
N ALA A 58 -11.38 -5.19 7.68
CA ALA A 58 -12.62 -5.88 8.01
C ALA A 58 -13.90 -5.07 7.72
N GLY A 59 -13.81 -3.74 7.78
CA GLY A 59 -14.96 -2.85 7.54
C GLY A 59 -15.44 -2.78 6.09
N LEU A 60 -14.66 -3.31 5.13
CA LEU A 60 -14.94 -3.19 3.70
C LEU A 60 -16.25 -3.89 3.29
N GLU A 61 -16.50 -5.09 3.79
CA GLU A 61 -17.72 -5.83 3.48
C GLU A 61 -18.98 -5.06 3.89
N GLY A 62 -19.00 -4.50 5.10
CA GLY A 62 -20.15 -3.73 5.58
C GLY A 62 -20.39 -2.47 4.76
N VAL A 63 -19.35 -1.88 4.16
CA VAL A 63 -19.47 -0.74 3.24
C VAL A 63 -20.21 -1.16 1.97
N PHE A 64 -19.78 -2.26 1.32
CA PHE A 64 -20.43 -2.74 0.10
C PHE A 64 -21.85 -3.26 0.34
N GLN A 65 -22.11 -3.92 1.48
CA GLN A 65 -23.46 -4.38 1.82
C GLN A 65 -24.45 -3.22 1.98
N ARG A 66 -24.06 -2.15 2.69
CA ARG A 66 -24.91 -0.97 2.85
C ARG A 66 -25.15 -0.22 1.54
N ALA A 67 -24.13 -0.16 0.68
CA ALA A 67 -24.21 0.53 -0.61
C ALA A 67 -24.57 -0.41 -1.79
N GLY A 68 -25.16 -1.58 -1.51
CA GLY A 68 -25.37 -2.62 -2.53
C GLY A 68 -26.19 -2.17 -3.73
N GLN A 69 -27.18 -1.29 -3.54
CA GLN A 69 -27.97 -0.74 -4.66
C GLN A 69 -27.14 0.22 -5.53
N ILE A 70 -26.31 1.06 -4.92
CA ILE A 70 -25.40 1.97 -5.64
C ILE A 70 -24.39 1.15 -6.45
N ALA A 71 -23.81 0.11 -5.85
CA ALA A 71 -22.88 -0.79 -6.53
C ALA A 71 -23.55 -1.51 -7.72
N LYS A 72 -24.73 -2.11 -7.50
CA LYS A 72 -25.47 -2.82 -8.54
C LYS A 72 -25.84 -1.92 -9.73
N ALA A 73 -26.27 -0.68 -9.46
CA ALA A 73 -26.60 0.30 -10.50
C ALA A 73 -25.40 0.67 -11.38
N ASN A 74 -24.17 0.41 -10.91
CA ASN A 74 -22.92 0.70 -11.60
C ASN A 74 -22.20 -0.57 -12.11
N HIS A 75 -22.91 -1.69 -12.27
CA HIS A 75 -22.35 -2.98 -12.69
C HIS A 75 -21.26 -3.51 -11.74
N ILE A 76 -21.34 -3.16 -10.45
CA ILE A 76 -20.39 -3.62 -9.44
C ILE A 76 -21.03 -4.72 -8.61
N VAL A 77 -20.37 -5.87 -8.57
CA VAL A 77 -20.76 -7.03 -7.78
C VAL A 77 -19.79 -7.18 -6.61
N PHE A 78 -20.32 -7.12 -5.39
CA PHE A 78 -19.61 -7.53 -4.20
C PHE A 78 -20.06 -8.96 -3.81
N HIS A 79 -19.10 -9.86 -3.65
CA HIS A 79 -19.36 -11.24 -3.25
C HIS A 79 -18.50 -11.58 -2.02
N PRO A 80 -19.08 -11.76 -0.82
CA PRO A 80 -18.32 -12.19 0.34
C PRO A 80 -17.83 -13.62 0.11
N ALA A 81 -16.51 -13.83 0.12
CA ALA A 81 -15.95 -15.17 -0.04
C ALA A 81 -15.98 -15.95 1.27
N LEU A 82 -15.88 -17.27 1.18
CA LEU A 82 -15.68 -18.14 2.34
C LEU A 82 -14.26 -17.98 2.93
N ASN A 83 -13.28 -17.66 2.08
CA ASN A 83 -11.90 -17.38 2.46
C ASN A 83 -11.18 -16.60 1.35
N GLU A 84 -9.98 -16.14 1.65
CA GLU A 84 -9.16 -15.30 0.76
C GLU A 84 -8.71 -15.99 -0.53
N ASP A 85 -8.43 -17.28 -0.48
CA ASP A 85 -7.92 -18.06 -1.62
C ASP A 85 -9.02 -18.31 -2.67
N LEU A 86 -10.25 -18.62 -2.22
CA LEU A 86 -11.42 -18.69 -3.09
C LEU A 86 -11.75 -17.33 -3.72
N ALA A 87 -11.53 -16.23 -2.99
CA ALA A 87 -11.67 -14.90 -3.55
C ALA A 87 -10.63 -14.64 -4.67
N ALA A 88 -9.37 -15.01 -4.45
CA ALA A 88 -8.29 -14.84 -5.43
C ALA A 88 -8.57 -15.65 -6.70
N THR A 89 -8.93 -16.93 -6.57
CA THR A 89 -9.27 -17.79 -7.70
C THR A 89 -10.52 -17.33 -8.45
N ALA A 90 -11.54 -16.81 -7.75
CA ALA A 90 -12.71 -16.22 -8.40
C ALA A 90 -12.36 -14.98 -9.24
N ILE A 91 -11.48 -14.11 -8.73
CA ILE A 91 -10.99 -12.95 -9.49
C ILE A 91 -10.16 -13.38 -10.69
N TRP A 92 -9.31 -14.40 -10.54
CA TRP A 92 -8.58 -14.96 -11.67
C TRP A 92 -9.52 -15.52 -12.74
N GLY A 93 -10.59 -16.20 -12.35
CA GLY A 93 -11.66 -16.63 -13.26
C GLY A 93 -12.35 -15.45 -13.96
N ALA A 94 -12.63 -14.35 -13.24
CA ALA A 94 -13.21 -13.15 -13.84
C ALA A 94 -12.31 -12.52 -14.92
N GLN A 95 -10.98 -12.61 -14.79
CA GLN A 95 -10.04 -12.16 -15.84
C GLN A 95 -10.07 -13.05 -17.09
N GLN A 96 -10.68 -14.23 -17.03
CA GLN A 96 -10.80 -15.15 -18.17
C GLN A 96 -12.15 -15.07 -18.89
N ALA A 97 -13.12 -14.32 -18.33
CA ALA A 97 -14.50 -14.31 -18.79
C ALA A 97 -14.66 -13.94 -20.28
N GLU A 98 -13.78 -13.06 -20.79
CA GLU A 98 -13.85 -12.56 -22.16
C GLU A 98 -12.89 -13.26 -23.14
N LEU A 99 -12.09 -14.24 -22.68
CA LEU A 99 -11.05 -14.87 -23.53
C LEU A 99 -11.58 -15.62 -24.76
N ARG A 100 -12.88 -15.94 -24.78
CA ARG A 100 -13.56 -16.63 -25.89
C ARG A 100 -14.56 -15.73 -26.62
N GLY A 101 -14.64 -14.44 -26.28
CA GLY A 101 -15.65 -13.51 -26.84
C GLY A 101 -17.07 -13.78 -26.34
N GLU A 102 -17.20 -14.41 -25.17
CA GLU A 102 -18.48 -14.79 -24.54
C GLU A 102 -18.81 -13.91 -23.33
N GLY A 103 -17.98 -12.90 -23.04
CA GLY A 103 -18.13 -12.02 -21.91
C GLY A 103 -19.32 -11.09 -22.09
N LYS A 104 -20.02 -10.87 -20.98
CA LYS A 104 -21.14 -9.92 -20.91
C LYS A 104 -20.69 -8.45 -21.01
N TYR A 105 -19.44 -8.17 -20.70
CA TYR A 105 -18.84 -6.84 -20.57
C TYR A 105 -17.46 -6.85 -21.25
N ASP A 106 -16.97 -5.69 -21.68
CA ASP A 106 -15.66 -5.54 -22.34
C ASP A 106 -14.48 -5.98 -21.45
N GLY A 107 -14.71 -5.95 -20.13
CA GLY A 107 -13.76 -6.42 -19.13
C GLY A 107 -14.31 -6.33 -17.72
N VAL A 108 -13.74 -7.12 -16.81
CA VAL A 108 -14.08 -7.10 -15.39
C VAL A 108 -12.87 -6.60 -14.60
N TYR A 109 -12.93 -5.37 -14.09
CA TYR A 109 -11.93 -4.92 -13.13
C TYR A 109 -12.25 -5.49 -11.76
N ALA A 110 -11.21 -5.82 -10.99
CA ALA A 110 -11.42 -6.53 -9.74
C ALA A 110 -10.59 -6.01 -8.57
N ILE A 111 -11.15 -6.17 -7.38
CA ILE A 111 -10.52 -5.82 -6.11
C ILE A 111 -10.57 -7.04 -5.21
N TRP A 112 -9.40 -7.62 -4.94
CA TRP A 112 -9.23 -8.62 -3.90
C TRP A 112 -8.94 -7.93 -2.57
N TYR A 113 -9.41 -8.48 -1.45
CA TYR A 113 -9.00 -8.01 -0.12
C TYR A 113 -8.81 -9.17 0.87
N GLY A 114 -7.76 -9.09 1.68
CA GLY A 114 -7.45 -10.09 2.69
C GLY A 114 -6.36 -9.63 3.65
N LYS A 115 -6.40 -10.11 4.90
CA LYS A 115 -5.38 -9.80 5.90
C LYS A 115 -4.12 -10.63 5.63
N GLY A 116 -2.99 -10.26 6.23
CA GLY A 116 -1.71 -10.98 6.19
C GLY A 116 -1.78 -12.51 6.08
N PRO A 117 -2.37 -13.25 7.04
CA PRO A 117 -2.48 -14.71 6.92
C PRO A 117 -3.26 -15.20 5.68
N GLY A 118 -4.25 -14.42 5.24
CA GLY A 118 -4.98 -14.68 4.00
C GLY A 118 -4.15 -14.42 2.75
N VAL A 119 -3.23 -13.45 2.81
CA VAL A 119 -2.21 -13.24 1.77
C VAL A 119 -1.30 -14.46 1.66
N ASP A 120 -0.75 -14.93 2.79
CA ASP A 120 0.12 -16.11 2.83
C ASP A 120 -0.60 -17.35 2.28
N ARG A 121 -1.84 -17.55 2.71
CA ARG A 121 -2.68 -18.68 2.30
C ARG A 121 -2.99 -18.68 0.79
N SER A 122 -3.03 -17.52 0.16
CA SER A 122 -3.41 -17.35 -1.25
C SER A 122 -2.20 -17.29 -2.20
N GLY A 123 -0.98 -17.56 -1.71
CA GLY A 123 0.25 -17.42 -2.48
C GLY A 123 0.27 -18.20 -3.81
N ASP A 124 -0.26 -19.43 -3.81
CA ASP A 124 -0.36 -20.24 -5.04
C ASP A 124 -1.29 -19.59 -6.07
N ALA A 125 -2.48 -19.15 -5.64
CA ALA A 125 -3.44 -18.45 -6.50
C ALA A 125 -2.85 -17.16 -7.07
N PHE A 126 -2.13 -16.37 -6.26
CA PHE A 126 -1.45 -15.16 -6.73
C PHE A 126 -0.38 -15.44 -7.76
N ARG A 127 0.46 -16.46 -7.54
CA ARG A 127 1.51 -16.86 -8.48
C ARG A 127 0.92 -17.25 -9.83
N HIS A 128 -0.08 -18.14 -9.83
CA HIS A 128 -0.75 -18.57 -11.06
C HIS A 128 -1.46 -17.42 -11.78
N ALA A 129 -2.19 -16.59 -11.03
CA ALA A 129 -2.95 -15.48 -11.60
C ALA A 129 -2.04 -14.38 -12.17
N ASN A 130 -0.92 -14.07 -11.51
CA ASN A 130 0.01 -13.04 -12.01
C ASN A 130 0.83 -13.53 -13.22
N HIS A 131 1.24 -14.81 -13.22
CA HIS A 131 1.84 -15.46 -14.39
C HIS A 131 0.90 -15.38 -15.61
N ALA A 132 -0.36 -15.79 -15.43
CA ALA A 132 -1.38 -15.68 -16.47
C ALA A 132 -1.57 -14.21 -16.91
N GLY A 133 -1.81 -13.33 -15.94
CA GLY A 133 -2.04 -11.90 -16.11
C GLY A 133 -3.51 -11.51 -16.04
N THR A 134 -3.78 -10.25 -16.38
CA THR A 134 -5.13 -9.67 -16.37
C THR A 134 -5.65 -9.47 -17.78
N ALA A 135 -6.98 -9.36 -17.93
CA ALA A 135 -7.60 -9.01 -19.20
C ALA A 135 -7.29 -7.56 -19.60
N LYS A 136 -7.30 -7.28 -20.90
CA LYS A 136 -6.98 -5.95 -21.46
C LYS A 136 -7.79 -4.80 -20.83
N HIS A 137 -9.09 -5.01 -20.62
CA HIS A 137 -10.00 -4.05 -19.99
C HIS A 137 -10.45 -4.49 -18.58
N GLY A 138 -9.83 -5.53 -18.03
CA GLY A 138 -10.09 -5.97 -16.66
C GLY A 138 -9.25 -5.17 -15.68
N GLY A 139 -8.15 -5.77 -15.22
CA GLY A 139 -7.24 -5.19 -14.25
C GLY A 139 -7.61 -5.57 -12.82
N VAL A 140 -6.60 -5.78 -11.98
CA VAL A 140 -6.77 -6.30 -10.63
C VAL A 140 -5.87 -5.54 -9.66
N ILE A 141 -6.48 -5.08 -8.56
CA ILE A 141 -5.75 -4.66 -7.37
C ILE A 141 -6.02 -5.62 -6.21
N ALA A 142 -4.99 -5.91 -5.42
CA ALA A 142 -5.05 -6.79 -4.26
C ALA A 142 -4.70 -5.99 -3.00
N LEU A 143 -5.71 -5.76 -2.15
CA LEU A 143 -5.56 -5.03 -0.89
C LEU A 143 -4.98 -5.96 0.18
N MET A 144 -3.72 -5.75 0.56
CA MET A 144 -3.08 -6.48 1.66
C MET A 144 -3.34 -5.76 2.99
N GLY A 145 -4.06 -6.40 3.90
CA GLY A 145 -4.31 -5.88 5.25
C GLY A 145 -3.20 -6.27 6.20
N ASP A 146 -2.31 -5.32 6.56
CA ASP A 146 -1.22 -5.56 7.49
C ASP A 146 -1.43 -4.85 8.83
N ASP A 147 -1.01 -5.56 9.89
CA ASP A 147 -1.00 -5.08 11.27
C ASP A 147 0.43 -5.26 11.81
N HIS A 148 1.19 -4.17 11.81
CA HIS A 148 2.62 -4.18 12.14
C HIS A 148 2.89 -4.40 13.64
N THR A 149 1.97 -3.97 14.50
CA THR A 149 2.08 -4.03 15.97
C THR A 149 1.33 -5.19 16.58
N CYS A 150 0.56 -5.94 15.76
CA CYS A 150 -0.23 -7.08 16.20
C CYS A 150 -1.34 -6.67 17.20
N GLU A 151 -1.89 -5.46 17.06
CA GLU A 151 -2.95 -4.95 17.94
C GLU A 151 -4.25 -5.76 17.87
N SER A 152 -4.53 -6.32 16.70
CA SER A 152 -5.79 -7.02 16.39
C SER A 152 -5.54 -8.32 15.62
N SER A 153 -4.33 -8.85 15.77
CA SER A 153 -3.80 -9.98 15.02
C SER A 153 -3.21 -11.03 15.94
N THR A 154 -3.02 -12.23 15.43
CA THR A 154 -2.24 -13.29 16.09
C THR A 154 -0.77 -13.27 15.69
N SER A 155 -0.40 -12.49 14.68
CA SER A 155 0.97 -12.26 14.25
C SER A 155 1.18 -10.83 13.78
N ALA A 156 2.34 -10.25 14.08
CA ALA A 156 2.78 -9.01 13.46
C ALA A 156 3.21 -9.31 12.02
N HIS A 157 2.58 -8.65 11.05
CA HIS A 157 2.65 -9.09 9.65
C HIS A 157 3.26 -8.05 8.72
N GLN A 158 3.87 -8.51 7.62
CA GLN A 158 4.34 -7.68 6.52
C GLN A 158 4.19 -8.45 5.19
N SER A 159 3.09 -8.18 4.49
CA SER A 159 2.62 -8.93 3.32
C SER A 159 3.38 -8.63 2.04
N GLU A 160 4.13 -7.53 1.95
CA GLU A 160 4.81 -7.16 0.69
C GLU A 160 5.68 -8.28 0.14
N PHE A 161 6.36 -9.05 1.01
CA PHE A 161 7.25 -10.13 0.56
C PHE A 161 6.52 -11.29 -0.11
N ALA A 162 5.27 -11.57 0.26
CA ALA A 162 4.46 -12.57 -0.43
C ALA A 162 4.10 -12.10 -1.86
N PHE A 163 3.85 -10.81 -2.03
CA PHE A 163 3.62 -10.23 -3.36
C PHE A 163 4.91 -10.11 -4.18
N VAL A 164 6.05 -9.83 -3.54
CA VAL A 164 7.36 -9.90 -4.19
C VAL A 164 7.63 -11.31 -4.71
N ASP A 165 7.35 -12.35 -3.91
CA ASP A 165 7.47 -13.75 -4.32
C ASP A 165 6.55 -14.10 -5.51
N ALA A 166 5.33 -13.57 -5.53
CA ALA A 166 4.40 -13.69 -6.66
C ALA A 166 4.71 -12.72 -7.84
N MET A 167 5.77 -11.90 -7.74
CA MET A 167 6.16 -10.86 -8.70
C MET A 167 5.06 -9.82 -8.99
N MET A 168 4.26 -9.49 -7.99
CA MET A 168 3.21 -8.48 -8.04
C MET A 168 3.76 -7.12 -7.58
N PRO A 169 3.67 -6.05 -8.39
CA PRO A 169 4.06 -4.71 -7.95
C PRO A 169 3.23 -4.25 -6.74
N VAL A 170 3.83 -3.50 -5.82
CA VAL A 170 3.21 -3.08 -4.55
C VAL A 170 3.20 -1.57 -4.43
N LEU A 171 2.00 -0.99 -4.35
CA LEU A 171 1.76 0.42 -4.05
C LEU A 171 1.53 0.59 -2.54
N ASN A 172 2.16 1.62 -1.95
CA ASN A 172 2.12 1.90 -0.51
C ASN A 172 1.53 3.28 -0.22
N PRO A 173 0.19 3.41 -0.15
CA PRO A 173 -0.47 4.68 0.12
C PRO A 173 -0.22 5.14 1.57
N ALA A 174 0.06 6.43 1.74
CA ALA A 174 0.22 7.05 3.05
C ALA A 174 -1.11 7.37 3.75
N GLY A 175 -2.20 7.49 2.99
CA GLY A 175 -3.51 7.83 3.52
C GLY A 175 -4.64 7.63 2.51
N VAL A 176 -5.86 7.97 2.92
CA VAL A 176 -7.10 7.70 2.15
C VAL A 176 -7.09 8.31 0.75
N GLN A 177 -6.56 9.52 0.56
CA GLN A 177 -6.45 10.14 -0.77
C GLN A 177 -5.63 9.26 -1.73
N GLU A 178 -4.54 8.68 -1.24
CA GLU A 178 -3.66 7.84 -2.06
C GLU A 178 -4.26 6.47 -2.32
N ILE A 179 -5.20 5.98 -1.51
CA ILE A 179 -5.97 4.77 -1.85
C ILE A 179 -6.78 4.99 -3.15
N LEU A 180 -7.41 6.17 -3.30
CA LEU A 180 -8.11 6.52 -4.54
C LEU A 180 -7.14 6.68 -5.70
N ASP A 181 -6.12 7.53 -5.53
CA ASP A 181 -5.18 7.86 -6.60
C ASP A 181 -4.40 6.62 -7.07
N TYR A 182 -3.74 5.93 -6.13
CA TYR A 182 -2.95 4.74 -6.42
C TYR A 182 -3.85 3.58 -6.85
N GLY A 183 -5.12 3.54 -6.43
CA GLY A 183 -6.10 2.60 -6.94
C GLY A 183 -6.35 2.76 -8.44
N VAL A 184 -6.57 4.00 -8.91
CA VAL A 184 -6.77 4.29 -10.35
C VAL A 184 -5.50 3.95 -11.14
N TYR A 185 -4.33 4.38 -10.65
CA TYR A 185 -3.06 4.01 -11.29
C TYR A 185 -2.79 2.51 -11.25
N GLY A 186 -3.15 1.82 -10.16
CA GLY A 186 -2.97 0.39 -9.99
C GLY A 186 -3.81 -0.43 -10.97
N LEU A 187 -5.08 -0.07 -11.16
CA LEU A 187 -5.93 -0.71 -12.18
C LEU A 187 -5.41 -0.46 -13.60
N ALA A 188 -4.96 0.76 -13.89
CA ALA A 188 -4.39 1.08 -15.20
C ALA A 188 -3.04 0.37 -15.45
N LEU A 189 -2.15 0.33 -14.45
CA LEU A 189 -0.91 -0.44 -14.48
C LEU A 189 -1.18 -1.92 -14.70
N SER A 190 -2.17 -2.45 -13.97
CA SER A 190 -2.56 -3.84 -14.08
C SER A 190 -2.99 -4.19 -15.51
N ARG A 191 -3.83 -3.36 -16.13
CA ARG A 191 -4.24 -3.52 -17.54
C ARG A 191 -3.07 -3.42 -18.50
N TYR A 192 -2.21 -2.41 -18.30
CA TYR A 192 -1.07 -2.13 -19.18
C TYR A 192 -0.02 -3.23 -19.16
N ALA A 193 0.43 -3.64 -17.98
CA ALA A 193 1.50 -4.63 -17.83
C ALA A 193 0.99 -6.08 -17.72
N GLY A 194 -0.33 -6.28 -17.64
CA GLY A 194 -0.92 -7.61 -17.51
C GLY A 194 -0.56 -8.29 -16.18
N VAL A 195 -0.54 -7.55 -15.07
CA VAL A 195 -0.11 -8.01 -13.73
C VAL A 195 -1.15 -7.69 -12.67
N TRP A 196 -1.12 -8.38 -11.54
CA TRP A 196 -1.90 -7.99 -10.37
C TRP A 196 -1.11 -6.98 -9.54
N VAL A 197 -1.77 -5.93 -9.06
CA VAL A 197 -1.11 -4.85 -8.32
C VAL A 197 -1.51 -4.89 -6.85
N GLY A 198 -0.56 -5.09 -5.96
CA GLY A 198 -0.76 -4.99 -4.53
C GLY A 198 -0.95 -3.55 -4.06
N VAL A 199 -1.81 -3.35 -3.08
CA VAL A 199 -1.97 -2.07 -2.38
C VAL A 199 -1.91 -2.32 -0.88
N LYS A 200 -0.95 -1.68 -0.21
CA LYS A 200 -0.75 -1.85 1.23
C LYS A 200 -1.81 -1.10 2.04
N CYS A 201 -2.54 -1.84 2.87
CA CYS A 201 -3.53 -1.31 3.78
C CYS A 201 -3.10 -1.56 5.22
N VAL A 202 -2.82 -0.47 5.94
CA VAL A 202 -2.53 -0.48 7.38
C VAL A 202 -3.59 0.37 8.08
N LYS A 203 -3.69 0.25 9.40
CA LYS A 203 -4.63 1.04 10.21
C LYS A 203 -4.64 2.53 9.85
N ASP A 204 -3.46 3.13 9.74
CA ASP A 204 -3.26 4.57 9.49
C ASP A 204 -3.86 5.05 8.16
N ASN A 205 -3.87 4.21 7.12
CA ASN A 205 -4.40 4.59 5.80
C ASN A 205 -5.82 4.07 5.56
N PHE A 206 -6.24 3.00 6.25
CA PHE A 206 -7.50 2.32 5.97
C PHE A 206 -8.61 2.63 6.96
N GLU A 207 -8.29 2.71 8.25
CA GLU A 207 -9.26 2.97 9.33
C GLU A 207 -9.35 4.46 9.70
N SER A 208 -8.46 5.29 9.17
CA SER A 208 -8.54 6.75 9.31
C SER A 208 -9.69 7.34 8.49
N THR A 209 -10.22 8.47 8.96
CA THR A 209 -11.26 9.26 8.27
C THR A 209 -10.67 10.61 7.88
N THR A 210 -10.82 11.02 6.62
CA THR A 210 -10.32 12.32 6.17
C THR A 210 -11.14 12.88 5.01
N VAL A 211 -11.04 14.19 4.80
CA VAL A 211 -11.60 14.86 3.61
C VAL A 211 -10.62 14.69 2.46
N VAL A 212 -11.10 14.14 1.35
CA VAL A 212 -10.31 13.92 0.13
C VAL A 212 -10.90 14.68 -1.06
N ASP A 213 -10.07 14.91 -2.06
CA ASP A 213 -10.51 15.27 -3.41
C ASP A 213 -11.05 14.01 -4.09
N GLY A 214 -12.38 13.95 -4.21
CA GLY A 214 -13.12 12.81 -4.71
C GLY A 214 -13.39 12.82 -6.22
N ARG A 215 -12.84 13.79 -6.97
CA ARG A 215 -13.08 13.91 -8.41
C ARG A 215 -12.59 12.66 -9.16
N PRO A 216 -13.41 11.99 -10.00
CA PRO A 216 -13.03 10.80 -10.75
C PRO A 216 -11.85 11.01 -11.73
N ASP A 217 -11.68 12.24 -12.20
CA ASP A 217 -10.66 12.69 -13.17
C ASP A 217 -9.46 13.37 -12.51
N ARG A 218 -9.36 13.37 -11.17
CA ARG A 218 -8.26 14.01 -10.41
C ARG A 218 -6.88 13.58 -10.90
N VAL A 219 -6.72 12.31 -11.27
CA VAL A 219 -5.47 11.76 -11.79
C VAL A 219 -5.60 11.38 -13.26
N THR A 220 -4.56 11.71 -14.01
CA THR A 220 -4.45 11.40 -15.44
C THR A 220 -3.37 10.34 -15.63
N VAL A 221 -3.75 9.18 -16.16
CA VAL A 221 -2.82 8.11 -16.47
C VAL A 221 -2.17 8.37 -17.82
N THR A 222 -0.84 8.30 -17.85
CA THR A 222 -0.05 8.42 -19.07
C THR A 222 0.50 7.05 -19.44
N LEU A 223 0.27 6.61 -20.68
CA LEU A 223 0.88 5.38 -21.19
C LEU A 223 2.33 5.64 -21.62
N PRO A 224 3.27 4.73 -21.30
CA PRO A 224 4.66 4.88 -21.71
C PRO A 224 4.82 4.91 -23.23
N THR A 225 5.76 5.73 -23.69
CA THR A 225 6.19 5.81 -25.10
C THR A 225 7.58 5.20 -25.32
N ASP A 226 8.31 4.91 -24.24
CA ASP A 226 9.68 4.39 -24.21
C ASP A 226 9.74 2.87 -23.99
N TYR A 227 8.61 2.17 -24.16
CA TYR A 227 8.53 0.72 -24.04
C TYR A 227 7.66 0.15 -25.17
N THR A 228 8.17 -0.89 -25.83
CA THR A 228 7.44 -1.63 -26.87
C THR A 228 7.03 -3.00 -26.32
N PRO A 229 5.73 -3.30 -26.19
CA PRO A 229 5.29 -4.63 -25.77
C PRO A 229 5.62 -5.68 -26.85
N PRO A 230 5.75 -6.97 -26.48
CA PRO A 230 5.90 -8.04 -27.46
C PRO A 230 4.68 -8.08 -28.39
N ALA A 231 4.84 -8.60 -29.60
CA ALA A 231 3.76 -8.66 -30.60
C ALA A 231 2.50 -9.40 -30.09
N GLU A 232 2.71 -10.42 -29.27
CA GLU A 232 1.65 -11.20 -28.62
C GLU A 232 0.93 -10.42 -27.50
N GLY A 233 1.48 -9.30 -27.03
CA GLY A 233 0.94 -8.53 -25.90
C GLY A 233 1.27 -9.12 -24.53
N LEU A 234 0.84 -8.44 -23.46
CA LEU A 234 1.20 -8.76 -22.07
C LEU A 234 0.08 -9.47 -21.28
N ASN A 235 -1.16 -9.28 -21.70
CA ASN A 235 -2.36 -9.73 -21.01
C ASN A 235 -2.57 -11.25 -21.05
N ILE A 236 -3.52 -11.72 -20.25
CA ILE A 236 -3.93 -13.13 -20.20
C ILE A 236 -4.43 -13.62 -21.58
N ARG A 237 -4.13 -14.87 -21.93
CA ARG A 237 -4.44 -15.48 -23.23
C ARG A 237 -4.68 -17.00 -23.11
N LEU A 238 -5.31 -17.58 -24.13
CA LEU A 238 -5.47 -19.04 -24.27
C LEU A 238 -4.21 -19.71 -24.85
N GLY A 239 -4.03 -21.01 -24.58
CA GLY A 239 -2.95 -21.81 -25.19
C GLY A 239 -1.53 -21.51 -24.67
N ASP A 240 -1.41 -20.80 -23.55
CA ASP A 240 -0.14 -20.28 -23.06
C ASP A 240 0.57 -21.24 -22.08
N GLY A 241 1.76 -21.72 -22.47
CA GLY A 241 2.56 -22.66 -21.69
C GLY A 241 3.17 -22.04 -20.43
N ALA A 242 3.53 -22.88 -19.45
CA ALA A 242 4.05 -22.42 -18.16
C ALA A 242 5.36 -21.60 -18.30
N LEU A 243 6.34 -22.10 -19.05
CA LEU A 243 7.61 -21.41 -19.27
C LEU A 243 7.47 -20.11 -20.08
N LEU A 244 6.48 -20.04 -20.99
CA LEU A 244 6.19 -18.82 -21.75
C LEU A 244 5.58 -17.73 -20.87
N LYS A 245 4.75 -18.10 -19.88
CA LYS A 245 4.22 -17.17 -18.88
C LYS A 245 5.34 -16.59 -18.00
N GLU A 246 6.24 -17.45 -17.55
CA GLU A 246 7.40 -17.05 -16.75
C GLU A 246 8.31 -16.10 -17.53
N ALA A 247 8.74 -16.50 -18.74
CA ALA A 247 9.57 -15.65 -19.60
C ALA A 247 8.88 -14.30 -19.85
N ARG A 248 7.58 -14.29 -20.17
CA ARG A 248 6.84 -13.04 -20.36
C ARG A 248 6.82 -12.17 -19.11
N LEU A 249 6.66 -12.76 -17.93
CA LEU A 249 6.67 -12.02 -16.67
C LEU A 249 8.02 -11.34 -16.44
N HIS A 250 9.12 -12.07 -16.60
CA HIS A 250 10.48 -11.58 -16.37
C HIS A 250 10.97 -10.61 -17.45
N ASP A 251 10.80 -10.97 -18.72
CA ASP A 251 11.42 -10.28 -19.86
C ASP A 251 10.58 -9.11 -20.36
N HIS A 252 9.27 -9.09 -20.06
CA HIS A 252 8.34 -8.11 -20.61
C HIS A 252 7.48 -7.41 -19.56
N LYS A 253 6.74 -8.14 -18.70
CA LYS A 253 5.83 -7.50 -17.74
C LYS A 253 6.58 -6.65 -16.70
N ARG A 254 7.70 -7.15 -16.15
CA ARG A 254 8.54 -6.38 -15.20
C ARG A 254 9.09 -5.09 -15.81
N PRO A 255 9.73 -5.09 -16.99
CA PRO A 255 10.10 -3.85 -17.69
C PRO A 255 8.92 -2.92 -17.97
N ALA A 256 7.75 -3.46 -18.32
CA ALA A 256 6.54 -2.67 -18.55
C ALA A 256 6.08 -1.95 -17.26
N ILE A 257 6.13 -2.61 -16.09
CA ILE A 257 5.84 -1.96 -14.80
C ILE A 257 6.74 -0.75 -14.59
N LEU A 258 8.06 -0.90 -14.78
CA LEU A 258 9.01 0.18 -14.60
C LEU A 258 8.80 1.32 -15.60
N ALA A 259 8.48 1.01 -16.87
CA ALA A 259 8.13 2.01 -17.86
C ALA A 259 6.86 2.80 -17.48
N PHE A 260 5.83 2.11 -16.99
CA PHE A 260 4.62 2.73 -16.48
C PHE A 260 4.92 3.67 -15.32
N MET A 261 5.76 3.24 -14.37
CA MET A 261 6.18 4.08 -13.25
C MET A 261 7.01 5.29 -13.68
N ARG A 262 7.82 5.21 -14.74
CA ARG A 262 8.52 6.38 -15.28
C ARG A 262 7.57 7.39 -15.93
N ALA A 263 6.58 6.90 -16.67
CA ALA A 263 5.60 7.75 -17.35
C ALA A 263 4.63 8.45 -16.39
N ASN A 264 4.46 7.92 -15.17
CA ASN A 264 3.53 8.41 -14.17
C ASN A 264 4.29 8.76 -12.87
N PRO A 265 4.45 10.05 -12.50
CA PRO A 265 5.30 10.49 -11.39
C PRO A 265 4.63 10.25 -10.00
N LEU A 266 4.36 8.98 -9.68
CA LEU A 266 3.81 8.54 -8.41
C LEU A 266 4.82 8.72 -7.27
N ASP A 267 6.07 8.35 -7.53
CA ASP A 267 7.18 8.69 -6.64
C ASP A 267 7.44 10.20 -6.71
N ARG A 268 7.67 10.82 -5.55
CA ARG A 268 7.76 12.28 -5.43
C ARG A 268 9.04 12.71 -4.74
N LEU A 269 9.80 13.61 -5.38
CA LEU A 269 10.81 14.40 -4.71
C LEU A 269 10.13 15.55 -3.96
N VAL A 270 9.81 15.30 -2.69
CA VAL A 270 9.05 16.22 -1.82
C VAL A 270 9.89 17.40 -1.38
N LEU A 271 11.18 17.18 -1.07
CA LEU A 271 12.14 18.24 -0.77
C LEU A 271 13.35 18.10 -1.70
N ARG A 272 13.77 19.21 -2.30
CA ARG A 272 14.86 19.23 -3.30
C ARG A 272 16.26 19.34 -2.69
N GLY A 273 16.38 19.90 -1.49
CA GLY A 273 17.65 20.08 -0.79
C GLY A 273 18.60 21.09 -1.45
N GLY A 274 18.05 22.13 -2.09
CA GLY A 274 18.85 23.19 -2.72
C GLY A 274 19.69 22.75 -3.92
N ALA A 275 20.73 23.53 -4.22
CA ALA A 275 21.58 23.33 -5.40
C ALA A 275 22.61 22.20 -5.25
N ALA A 276 23.08 21.94 -4.02
CA ALA A 276 24.10 20.95 -3.71
C ALA A 276 23.72 20.09 -2.48
N PRO A 277 22.65 19.30 -2.56
CA PRO A 277 22.21 18.45 -1.45
C PRO A 277 23.22 17.36 -1.15
N LYS A 278 23.38 17.04 0.13
CA LYS A 278 24.32 16.04 0.63
C LYS A 278 23.66 14.87 1.37
N ILE A 279 22.46 15.08 1.88
CA ILE A 279 21.69 14.03 2.57
C ILE A 279 20.35 13.84 1.87
N GLY A 280 19.93 12.59 1.73
CA GLY A 280 18.58 12.25 1.26
C GLY A 280 17.86 11.30 2.21
N ILE A 281 16.56 11.46 2.32
CA ILE A 281 15.67 10.51 3.00
C ILE A 281 14.78 9.84 1.96
N ILE A 282 14.70 8.51 2.00
CA ILE A 282 13.72 7.72 1.23
C ILE A 282 12.69 7.16 2.20
N THR A 283 11.42 7.30 1.89
CA THR A 283 10.34 6.77 2.73
C THR A 283 9.06 6.49 1.92
N SER A 284 8.10 5.77 2.49
CA SER A 284 6.84 5.40 1.82
C SER A 284 5.69 5.23 2.82
N GLY A 285 4.45 5.19 2.33
CA GLY A 285 3.28 4.82 3.14
C GLY A 285 3.14 5.59 4.45
N LYS A 286 2.83 4.87 5.54
CA LYS A 286 2.78 5.43 6.90
C LYS A 286 4.09 6.11 7.30
N SER A 287 5.24 5.45 7.05
CA SER A 287 6.55 5.97 7.44
C SER A 287 6.88 7.32 6.80
N TYR A 288 6.25 7.66 5.66
CA TYR A 288 6.32 9.01 5.10
C TYR A 288 5.68 10.06 6.01
N LEU A 289 4.51 9.78 6.60
CA LEU A 289 3.86 10.69 7.54
C LEU A 289 4.68 10.83 8.81
N ASP A 290 5.24 9.73 9.33
CA ASP A 290 6.11 9.76 10.51
C ASP A 290 7.40 10.56 10.23
N THR A 291 7.97 10.43 9.02
CA THR A 291 9.10 11.24 8.56
C THR A 291 8.75 12.72 8.44
N ARG A 292 7.56 13.06 7.93
CA ARG A 292 7.11 14.46 7.83
C ARG A 292 6.92 15.08 9.21
N GLN A 293 6.32 14.33 10.14
CA GLN A 293 6.20 14.74 11.54
C GLN A 293 7.58 14.94 12.18
N ALA A 294 8.51 14.01 11.96
CA ALA A 294 9.88 14.12 12.46
C ALA A 294 10.61 15.37 11.95
N LEU A 295 10.45 15.72 10.68
CA LEU A 295 11.02 16.94 10.11
C LEU A 295 10.39 18.20 10.74
N ASP A 296 9.08 18.19 10.99
CA ASP A 296 8.38 19.31 11.63
C ASP A 296 8.82 19.51 13.10
N GLU A 297 9.01 18.42 13.85
CA GLU A 297 9.55 18.44 15.21
C GLU A 297 10.98 19.04 15.26
N LEU A 298 11.79 18.73 14.25
CA LEU A 298 13.12 19.32 14.04
C LEU A 298 13.08 20.76 13.50
N GLY A 299 11.91 21.30 13.16
CA GLY A 299 11.75 22.64 12.58
C GLY A 299 12.23 22.74 11.14
N ILE A 300 12.19 21.65 10.38
CA ILE A 300 12.70 21.57 9.02
C ILE A 300 11.55 21.74 8.02
N ASP A 301 11.37 22.98 7.58
CA ASP A 301 10.54 23.33 6.42
C ASP A 301 11.35 23.25 5.11
N GLU A 302 10.78 23.70 4.00
CA GLU A 302 11.44 23.69 2.68
C GLU A 302 12.67 24.60 2.61
N LEU A 303 12.67 25.72 3.33
CA LEU A 303 13.79 26.66 3.40
C LEU A 303 14.94 26.08 4.22
N ALA A 304 14.64 25.52 5.39
CA ALA A 304 15.60 24.81 6.22
C ALA A 304 16.17 23.60 5.47
N ALA A 305 15.34 22.79 4.81
CA ALA A 305 15.81 21.66 4.00
C ALA A 305 16.77 22.10 2.88
N THR A 306 16.50 23.25 2.25
CA THR A 306 17.39 23.85 1.25
C THR A 306 18.72 24.28 1.86
N ARG A 307 18.70 24.97 3.00
CA ARG A 307 19.91 25.39 3.74
C ARG A 307 20.77 24.20 4.19
N LEU A 308 20.12 23.12 4.63
CA LEU A 308 20.76 21.92 5.16
C LEU A 308 21.19 20.93 4.06
N GLY A 309 20.82 21.17 2.81
CA GLY A 309 21.11 20.24 1.72
C GLY A 309 20.36 18.90 1.84
N LEU A 310 19.14 18.91 2.38
CA LEU A 310 18.32 17.72 2.65
C LEU A 310 17.28 17.46 1.54
N ARG A 311 17.36 16.29 0.91
CA ARG A 311 16.31 15.76 0.01
C ARG A 311 15.34 14.84 0.75
N LEU A 312 14.08 14.84 0.31
CA LEU A 312 13.07 13.87 0.74
C LEU A 312 12.40 13.25 -0.49
N TYR A 313 12.52 11.94 -0.63
CA TYR A 313 11.93 11.16 -1.71
C TYR A 313 10.87 10.21 -1.16
N LYS A 314 9.63 10.44 -1.57
CA LYS A 314 8.50 9.59 -1.24
C LYS A 314 8.33 8.56 -2.35
N VAL A 315 8.51 7.29 -2.00
CA VAL A 315 8.25 6.15 -2.85
C VAL A 315 6.76 5.78 -2.76
N ALA A 316 6.12 5.64 -3.91
CA ALA A 316 4.75 5.16 -4.05
C ALA A 316 4.70 3.66 -4.33
N MET A 317 5.57 3.15 -5.22
CA MET A 317 5.71 1.73 -5.50
C MET A 317 6.92 1.15 -4.76
N THR A 318 6.68 0.42 -3.67
CA THR A 318 7.75 -0.15 -2.84
C THR A 318 8.46 -1.32 -3.52
N TRP A 319 7.80 -1.98 -4.46
CA TRP A 319 8.42 -2.98 -5.32
C TRP A 319 7.70 -3.09 -6.67
N PRO A 320 8.43 -3.25 -7.79
CA PRO A 320 9.86 -3.00 -7.93
C PRO A 320 10.17 -1.49 -7.87
N LEU A 321 11.25 -1.11 -7.21
CA LEU A 321 11.70 0.28 -7.10
C LEU A 321 12.21 0.80 -8.46
N GLU A 322 11.72 1.96 -8.92
CA GLU A 322 12.07 2.50 -10.24
C GLU A 322 13.49 3.09 -10.26
N PRO A 323 14.39 2.58 -11.12
CA PRO A 323 15.82 2.87 -11.03
C PRO A 323 16.21 4.28 -11.49
N THR A 324 15.47 4.88 -12.42
CA THR A 324 15.83 6.20 -12.99
C THR A 324 15.57 7.33 -12.00
N GLY A 325 14.40 7.30 -11.35
CA GLY A 325 14.00 8.20 -10.28
C GLY A 325 14.94 8.08 -9.08
N LEU A 326 15.26 6.85 -8.67
CA LEU A 326 16.21 6.60 -7.60
C LEU A 326 17.60 7.18 -7.93
N ALA A 327 18.15 6.89 -9.11
CA ALA A 327 19.47 7.37 -9.50
C ALA A 327 19.54 8.92 -9.51
N ARG A 328 18.49 9.57 -10.04
CA ARG A 328 18.38 11.04 -10.04
C ARG A 328 18.26 11.61 -8.62
N PHE A 329 17.53 10.94 -7.73
CA PHE A 329 17.46 11.34 -6.32
C PHE A 329 18.81 11.20 -5.62
N ALA A 330 19.53 10.11 -5.87
CA ALA A 330 20.81 9.78 -5.22
C ALA A 330 21.98 10.65 -5.70
N GLN A 331 21.87 11.30 -6.87
CA GLN A 331 22.94 12.08 -7.45
C GLN A 331 23.44 13.19 -6.52
N GLY A 332 24.75 13.13 -6.20
CA GLY A 332 25.45 14.13 -5.39
C GLY A 332 25.31 13.96 -3.88
N LEU A 333 24.52 12.98 -3.42
CA LEU A 333 24.36 12.68 -2.01
C LEU A 333 25.58 11.94 -1.47
N ASP A 334 25.94 12.26 -0.23
CA ASP A 334 26.94 11.53 0.55
C ASP A 334 26.26 10.46 1.42
N LEU A 335 25.02 10.71 1.86
CA LEU A 335 24.23 9.85 2.73
C LEU A 335 22.76 9.72 2.26
N VAL A 336 22.25 8.49 2.26
CA VAL A 336 20.82 8.17 2.11
C VAL A 336 20.33 7.44 3.36
N ILE A 337 19.25 7.94 3.93
CA ILE A 337 18.56 7.37 5.09
C ILE A 337 17.23 6.78 4.60
N VAL A 338 17.05 5.46 4.73
CA VAL A 338 15.81 4.77 4.34
C VAL A 338 14.94 4.57 5.57
N VAL A 339 13.80 5.28 5.63
CA VAL A 339 12.80 5.18 6.68
C VAL A 339 11.63 4.34 6.16
N GLU A 340 11.62 3.07 6.52
CA GLU A 340 10.59 2.09 6.10
C GLU A 340 10.20 1.14 7.23
N GLU A 341 9.04 0.49 7.11
CA GLU A 341 8.57 -0.54 8.04
C GLU A 341 8.04 -1.78 7.28
N LYS A 342 8.30 -3.01 7.73
CA LYS A 342 9.11 -3.45 8.88
C LYS A 342 10.49 -3.95 8.47
N ARG A 343 10.58 -5.03 7.71
CA ARG A 343 11.85 -5.53 7.14
C ARG A 343 12.30 -4.63 5.99
N SER A 344 13.58 -4.69 5.65
CA SER A 344 14.19 -3.89 4.58
C SER A 344 13.75 -4.37 3.19
N LEU A 345 12.81 -3.66 2.58
CA LEU A 345 12.40 -3.90 1.20
C LEU A 345 12.96 -2.81 0.28
N ILE A 346 12.77 -1.54 0.64
CA ILE A 346 13.31 -0.40 -0.10
C ILE A 346 14.82 -0.34 0.07
N GLU A 347 15.34 -0.45 1.30
CA GLU A 347 16.78 -0.31 1.57
C GLU A 347 17.60 -1.33 0.77
N THR A 348 17.13 -2.57 0.69
CA THR A 348 17.78 -3.65 -0.06
C THR A 348 17.85 -3.30 -1.55
N GLN A 349 16.74 -2.84 -2.15
CA GLN A 349 16.69 -2.45 -3.57
C GLN A 349 17.55 -1.20 -3.84
N VAL A 350 17.57 -0.24 -2.92
CA VAL A 350 18.41 0.97 -3.04
C VAL A 350 19.89 0.58 -3.10
N LYS A 351 20.33 -0.29 -2.18
CA LYS A 351 21.70 -0.80 -2.18
C LYS A 351 22.00 -1.58 -3.45
N GLU A 352 21.11 -2.49 -3.86
CA GLU A 352 21.25 -3.29 -5.08
C GLU A 352 21.39 -2.41 -6.34
N GLN A 353 20.62 -1.33 -6.45
CA GLN A 353 20.62 -0.48 -7.63
C GLN A 353 21.75 0.57 -7.66
N LEU A 354 22.27 0.98 -6.50
CA LEU A 354 23.29 2.03 -6.39
C LEU A 354 24.71 1.50 -6.20
N TYR A 355 24.89 0.46 -5.38
CA TYR A 355 26.23 -0.04 -5.07
C TYR A 355 26.88 -0.70 -6.30
N GLY A 356 28.21 -0.54 -6.40
CA GLY A 356 28.97 -0.90 -7.60
C GLY A 356 29.04 0.21 -8.67
N LYS A 357 28.31 1.32 -8.49
CA LYS A 357 28.42 2.52 -9.35
C LYS A 357 29.31 3.59 -8.69
N PRO A 358 30.06 4.38 -9.48
CA PRO A 358 30.82 5.52 -8.97
C PRO A 358 29.92 6.55 -8.28
N GLY A 359 30.35 7.06 -7.13
CA GLY A 359 29.61 8.11 -6.39
C GLY A 359 28.35 7.61 -5.69
N ALA A 360 28.23 6.30 -5.42
CA ALA A 360 27.14 5.77 -4.61
C ALA A 360 27.21 6.34 -3.17
N PRO A 361 26.12 6.91 -2.63
CA PRO A 361 26.07 7.39 -1.25
C PRO A 361 26.17 6.24 -0.26
N VAL A 362 26.55 6.54 0.98
CA VAL A 362 26.32 5.60 2.08
C VAL A 362 24.82 5.42 2.28
N VAL A 363 24.33 4.18 2.28
CA VAL A 363 22.91 3.87 2.50
C VAL A 363 22.72 3.22 3.88
N ILE A 364 21.97 3.88 4.74
CA ILE A 364 21.56 3.39 6.06
C ILE A 364 20.03 3.32 6.17
N GLY A 365 19.53 2.61 7.17
CA GLY A 365 18.09 2.46 7.40
C GLY A 365 17.81 1.59 8.60
N LYS A 366 17.77 0.27 8.41
CA LYS A 366 17.64 -0.69 9.51
C LYS A 366 18.79 -0.61 10.48
N LYS A 367 20.00 -0.51 9.94
CA LYS A 367 21.22 -0.29 10.69
C LYS A 367 21.83 1.06 10.37
N ASP A 368 22.55 1.60 11.34
CA ASP A 368 23.33 2.82 11.18
C ASP A 368 24.75 2.56 10.64
N GLU A 369 25.57 3.60 10.65
CA GLU A 369 26.96 3.59 10.20
C GLU A 369 27.89 2.72 11.07
N HIS A 370 27.42 2.28 12.25
CA HIS A 370 28.13 1.44 13.22
C HIS A 370 27.48 0.06 13.38
N GLU A 371 26.64 -0.32 12.41
CA GLU A 371 25.88 -1.57 12.39
C GLU A 371 24.89 -1.76 13.57
N GLN A 372 24.59 -0.69 14.31
CA GLN A 372 23.59 -0.70 15.37
C GLN A 372 22.20 -0.47 14.79
N TRP A 373 21.17 -0.92 15.49
CA TRP A 373 19.78 -0.72 15.06
C TRP A 373 19.43 0.77 15.04
N LEU A 374 19.03 1.25 13.86
CA LEU A 374 18.53 2.61 13.67
C LEU A 374 17.00 2.60 13.56
N PHE A 375 16.46 1.86 12.58
CA PHE A 375 15.03 1.59 12.43
C PHE A 375 14.76 0.08 12.56
N PRO A 376 14.40 -0.41 13.76
CA PRO A 376 14.23 -1.84 14.00
C PRO A 376 13.20 -2.50 13.07
N ALA A 377 13.43 -3.76 12.72
CA ALA A 377 12.47 -4.55 11.94
C ALA A 377 11.27 -5.07 12.77
N LYS A 378 11.22 -4.79 14.08
CA LYS A 378 10.16 -5.22 15.00
C LYS A 378 9.45 -4.00 15.61
N GLY A 379 8.22 -4.20 16.07
CA GLY A 379 7.37 -3.11 16.54
C GLY A 379 6.94 -2.15 15.43
N ALA A 380 6.64 -0.91 15.83
CA ALA A 380 6.40 0.21 14.94
C ALA A 380 7.49 1.28 15.14
N LEU A 381 7.70 2.12 14.13
CA LEU A 381 8.51 3.32 14.24
C LEU A 381 7.70 4.45 14.87
N GLU A 382 8.34 5.13 15.82
CA GLU A 382 7.81 6.35 16.43
C GLU A 382 8.39 7.58 15.71
N PRO A 383 7.60 8.62 15.42
CA PRO A 383 8.10 9.85 14.78
C PRO A 383 9.29 10.47 15.51
N THR A 384 9.28 10.46 16.85
CA THR A 384 10.40 10.98 17.65
C THR A 384 11.70 10.18 17.46
N ASP A 385 11.63 8.86 17.24
CA ASP A 385 12.82 8.05 16.94
C ASP A 385 13.39 8.39 15.57
N VAL A 386 12.51 8.60 14.59
CA VAL A 386 12.86 9.08 13.25
C VAL A 386 13.49 10.47 13.31
N ALA A 387 12.94 11.38 14.11
CA ALA A 387 13.47 12.73 14.32
C ALA A 387 14.88 12.71 14.93
N VAL A 388 15.09 11.90 15.98
CA VAL A 388 16.42 11.76 16.59
C VAL A 388 17.42 11.21 15.58
N ALA A 389 17.05 10.15 14.86
CA ALA A 389 17.90 9.52 13.85
C ALA A 389 18.33 10.51 12.76
N ILE A 390 17.38 11.28 12.20
CA ILE A 390 17.64 12.28 11.15
C ILE A 390 18.46 13.45 11.71
N GLY A 391 18.05 14.02 12.85
CA GLY A 391 18.67 15.20 13.43
C GLY A 391 20.15 15.01 13.77
N GLU A 392 20.51 13.86 14.36
CA GLU A 392 21.91 13.53 14.66
C GLU A 392 22.82 13.50 13.42
N ARG A 393 22.27 13.10 12.28
CA ARG A 393 23.02 12.97 11.02
C ARG A 393 23.09 14.29 10.28
N LEU A 394 22.01 15.07 10.30
CA LEU A 394 22.01 16.44 9.77
C LEU A 394 23.09 17.31 10.43
N LEU A 395 23.25 17.21 11.75
CA LEU A 395 24.25 17.97 12.50
C LEU A 395 25.71 17.61 12.17
N ARG A 396 25.96 16.52 11.43
CA ARG A 396 27.30 16.19 10.89
C ARG A 396 27.64 16.99 9.62
N TYR A 397 26.62 17.53 8.94
CA TYR A 397 26.77 18.26 7.68
C TYR A 397 26.52 19.76 7.82
N ALA A 398 25.77 20.18 8.85
CA ALA A 398 25.49 21.58 9.12
C ALA A 398 25.52 21.88 10.63
N ASP A 399 26.16 22.99 11.01
CA ASP A 399 26.10 23.51 12.38
C ASP A 399 24.87 24.38 12.57
N ASP A 400 23.75 23.78 13.00
CA ASP A 400 22.46 24.46 13.18
C ASP A 400 22.02 24.40 14.66
N GLN A 401 21.95 25.57 15.31
CA GLN A 401 21.62 25.69 16.74
C GLN A 401 20.15 25.37 17.06
N ASP A 402 19.25 25.63 16.13
CA ASP A 402 17.82 25.34 16.33
C ASP A 402 17.60 23.83 16.33
N ILE A 403 18.24 23.12 15.38
CA ILE A 403 18.21 21.65 15.35
C ILE A 403 18.84 21.07 16.61
N LYS A 404 19.99 21.59 17.08
CA LYS A 404 20.62 21.13 18.33
C LYS A 404 19.67 21.24 19.52
N THR A 405 19.03 22.40 19.69
CA THR A 405 18.09 22.65 20.78
C THR A 405 16.90 21.70 20.72
N ARG A 406 16.27 21.55 19.55
CA ARG A 406 15.10 20.67 19.36
C ARG A 406 15.46 19.20 19.57
N LEU A 407 16.58 18.77 19.01
CA LEU A 407 17.09 17.41 19.17
C LEU A 407 17.35 17.06 20.65
N ALA A 408 17.94 17.98 21.42
CA ALA A 408 18.15 17.80 22.86
C ALA A 408 16.82 17.66 23.62
N ALA A 409 15.81 18.46 23.26
CA ALA A 409 14.47 18.36 23.85
C ALA A 409 13.80 17.01 23.54
N LEU A 410 13.86 16.54 22.28
CA LEU A 410 13.31 15.25 21.86
C LEU A 410 13.99 14.08 22.58
N LYS A 411 15.32 14.10 22.71
CA LYS A 411 16.07 13.09 23.47
C LYS A 411 15.67 13.05 24.95
N ARG A 412 15.44 14.21 25.57
CA ARG A 412 14.96 14.30 26.95
C ARG A 412 13.55 13.71 27.11
N LEU A 413 12.65 14.02 26.19
CA LEU A 413 11.28 13.47 26.21
C LEU A 413 11.29 11.94 26.08
N LYS A 414 12.11 11.40 25.18
CA LYS A 414 12.28 9.96 25.01
C LYS A 414 12.78 9.27 26.28
N GLY A 415 13.74 9.87 26.99
CA GLY A 415 14.27 9.34 28.25
C GLY A 415 13.27 9.32 29.41
N ASN A 416 12.19 10.11 29.33
CA ASN A 416 11.16 10.23 30.36
C ASN A 416 9.91 9.37 30.10
N LYS A 417 9.91 8.48 29.11
CA LYS A 417 8.74 7.66 28.77
C LYS A 417 8.50 6.64 29.90
N PRO A 418 7.39 6.73 30.68
CA PRO A 418 7.11 5.76 31.73
C PRO A 418 6.90 4.38 31.11
N GLU A 419 7.35 3.32 31.80
CA GLU A 419 7.02 1.96 31.37
C GLU A 419 5.50 1.76 31.44
N PRO A 420 4.90 1.05 30.47
CA PRO A 420 3.47 0.77 30.50
C PRO A 420 3.15 -0.01 31.79
N ASP A 421 2.20 0.50 32.58
CA ASP A 421 1.69 -0.21 33.74
C ASP A 421 1.08 -1.55 33.29
N ALA A 422 1.56 -2.66 33.85
CA ALA A 422 1.03 -3.99 33.56
C ALA A 422 -0.47 -4.09 33.87
N ALA A 423 -0.99 -3.28 34.81
CA ALA A 423 -2.43 -3.21 35.12
C ALA A 423 -3.27 -2.55 34.01
N ALA A 424 -2.65 -1.85 33.06
CA ALA A 424 -3.33 -1.21 31.93
C ALA A 424 -3.43 -2.09 30.67
N MET A 425 -2.92 -3.34 30.71
CA MET A 425 -3.06 -4.27 29.58
C MET A 425 -4.53 -4.67 29.37
N ARG A 426 -5.12 -4.16 28.28
CA ARG A 426 -6.46 -4.59 27.84
C ARG A 426 -6.35 -5.95 27.17
N ILE A 427 -6.88 -6.98 27.83
CA ILE A 427 -7.03 -8.31 27.22
C ILE A 427 -8.07 -8.21 26.09
N PRO A 428 -7.77 -8.68 24.87
CA PRO A 428 -8.74 -8.71 23.78
C PRO A 428 -10.00 -9.52 24.16
N TYR A 429 -11.17 -9.01 23.75
CA TYR A 429 -12.48 -9.59 24.05
C TYR A 429 -13.33 -9.66 22.77
N PHE A 430 -14.35 -10.54 22.74
CA PHE A 430 -15.27 -10.61 21.61
C PHE A 430 -16.07 -9.33 21.44
N CYS A 431 -16.24 -8.86 20.19
CA CYS A 431 -17.13 -7.75 19.90
C CYS A 431 -18.58 -8.07 20.34
N ALA A 432 -19.32 -7.06 20.78
CA ALA A 432 -20.73 -7.24 21.15
C ALA A 432 -21.53 -7.80 19.96
N GLY A 433 -22.22 -8.92 20.19
CA GLY A 433 -23.02 -9.62 19.16
C GLY A 433 -22.22 -10.47 18.17
N CYS A 434 -20.91 -10.65 18.37
CA CYS A 434 -20.11 -11.52 17.51
C CYS A 434 -20.52 -13.00 17.68
N PRO A 435 -20.81 -13.75 16.61
CA PRO A 435 -21.16 -15.17 16.72
C PRO A 435 -20.02 -16.03 17.28
N HIS A 436 -18.77 -15.54 17.17
CA HIS A 436 -17.62 -16.21 17.79
C HIS A 436 -17.76 -16.34 19.30
N ASN A 437 -18.39 -15.38 19.99
CA ASN A 437 -18.58 -15.44 21.45
C ASN A 437 -19.33 -16.72 21.90
N SER A 438 -20.33 -17.15 21.11
CA SER A 438 -21.03 -18.42 21.36
C SER A 438 -20.32 -19.63 20.75
N SER A 439 -19.74 -19.49 19.56
CA SER A 439 -19.17 -20.64 18.83
C SER A 439 -17.80 -21.09 19.37
N THR A 440 -17.17 -20.31 20.26
CA THR A 440 -15.89 -20.65 20.89
C THR A 440 -16.01 -21.15 22.32
N VAL A 441 -17.24 -21.31 22.85
CA VAL A 441 -17.45 -21.95 24.15
C VAL A 441 -17.08 -23.43 24.04
N VAL A 442 -16.11 -23.88 24.83
CA VAL A 442 -15.66 -25.28 24.83
C VAL A 442 -16.42 -26.12 25.86
N PRO A 443 -16.64 -27.43 25.60
CA PRO A 443 -17.24 -28.34 26.57
C PRO A 443 -16.46 -28.41 27.88
N ALA A 444 -17.14 -28.70 28.99
CA ALA A 444 -16.51 -28.85 30.30
C ALA A 444 -15.37 -29.89 30.25
N GLY A 445 -14.21 -29.54 30.83
CA GLY A 445 -13.01 -30.39 30.81
C GLY A 445 -12.19 -30.36 29.50
N SER A 446 -12.67 -29.64 28.46
CA SER A 446 -11.93 -29.46 27.22
C SER A 446 -11.05 -28.20 27.27
N ARG A 447 -10.09 -28.11 26.34
CA ARG A 447 -9.21 -26.93 26.18
C ARG A 447 -9.20 -26.49 24.72
N ALA A 448 -9.37 -25.19 24.47
CA ALA A 448 -9.09 -24.60 23.16
C ALA A 448 -7.59 -24.32 23.04
N TYR A 449 -7.02 -24.59 21.86
CA TYR A 449 -5.61 -24.32 21.58
C TYR A 449 -5.44 -23.72 20.17
N ALA A 450 -5.39 -24.55 19.12
CA ALA A 450 -5.08 -24.07 17.78
C ALA A 450 -6.23 -23.24 17.18
N GLY A 451 -5.89 -22.15 16.49
CA GLY A 451 -6.84 -21.28 15.79
C GLY A 451 -6.23 -19.93 15.46
N ILE A 452 -6.76 -19.27 14.44
CA ILE A 452 -6.39 -17.88 14.07
C ILE A 452 -7.57 -16.94 14.28
N GLY A 453 -7.28 -15.64 14.40
CA GLY A 453 -8.31 -14.62 14.60
C GLY A 453 -9.03 -14.75 15.94
N CYS A 454 -10.34 -14.49 15.96
CA CYS A 454 -11.14 -14.51 17.20
C CYS A 454 -11.16 -15.89 17.89
N HIS A 455 -10.95 -16.99 17.16
CA HIS A 455 -10.89 -18.33 17.74
C HIS A 455 -9.69 -18.52 18.68
N TYR A 456 -8.60 -17.78 18.45
CA TYR A 456 -7.42 -17.82 19.33
C TYR A 456 -7.76 -17.30 20.73
N MET A 457 -8.76 -16.40 20.86
CA MET A 457 -9.16 -15.85 22.14
C MET A 457 -9.79 -16.87 23.10
N ALA A 458 -10.31 -17.98 22.56
CA ALA A 458 -10.85 -19.08 23.35
C ALA A 458 -9.83 -19.73 24.31
N GLN A 459 -8.54 -19.44 24.17
CA GLN A 459 -7.50 -19.91 25.09
C GLN A 459 -7.53 -19.22 26.45
N TRP A 460 -8.00 -17.97 26.52
CA TRP A 460 -8.00 -17.14 27.75
C TRP A 460 -9.38 -16.62 28.14
N MET A 461 -10.37 -16.78 27.26
CA MET A 461 -11.78 -16.54 27.53
C MET A 461 -12.40 -17.76 28.19
#